data_AF-A0AAE0F7R6-F1
#
_entry.id   AF-A0AAE0F7R6-F1
#
_cell.length_a   1.000
_cell.length_b   1.000
_cell.length_c   1.000
_cell.angle_alpha   90.00
_cell.angle_beta   90.00
_cell.angle_gamma   90.00
#
_symmetry.space_group_name_H-M   'P 1'
#
loop_
_entity.id
_entity.type
_entity.pdbx_description
1 polymer ?
#
loop_
_entity_poly.entity_id
_entity_poly.type
_entity_poly.pdbx_seq_one_letter_code
_entity_poly.pdbx_strand_id
1 'polypeptide(L)'
;MNKYFGTAEPEALSINSMEGVTLSFKQAMTEYIKAHKPSGPDLVVQLAGDGANAFRGVSQTTVAFKVVTKGAEHDTEFRRLNSPFTSQSVLVFEGKEAYQEVKDALERLLQELDNIKIQGIQVDDTVYVLKIKGGGDMKWINMMLGLATCSHTYCCSYCEGAKDELHEKKEFKLRTTTTLLEGAHLYHPGMMFPWQCPYCSKCFQTKEEMQNEPAPTSEKKRLEFQLLHKGVMFHRGPILDIAPEDYVADVLHFALREVTHAIEITCRRRCTTQDQVDKLAKYLQQHVKCFIKLRKVKKKTGVTEEKTPNVIGRECALTMQHSEGMVRTVLSASDPRFQKAMKFWRTLKLLWQEMTTRLVLDTPEHRVRKARQPMGFQ
;
A
#
# COMPACT_ATOMS: atom_id res chain seq x y z
N MET A 1 53.08 7.05 -0.44
CA MET A 1 52.19 5.89 -0.20
C MET A 1 50.97 6.10 -1.11
N ASN A 2 50.89 5.76 -2.38
CA ASN A 2 51.27 4.61 -3.20
C ASN A 2 50.66 3.25 -2.82
N LYS A 3 49.83 2.77 -3.77
CA LYS A 3 49.38 1.41 -4.11
C LYS A 3 48.10 0.93 -3.41
N TYR A 4 47.00 0.93 -4.17
CA TYR A 4 46.17 -0.23 -4.53
C TYR A 4 44.89 0.24 -5.24
N PHE A 5 45.02 0.78 -6.45
CA PHE A 5 43.91 0.83 -7.41
C PHE A 5 44.44 0.28 -8.72
N GLY A 6 44.21 -1.01 -8.94
CA GLY A 6 44.37 -1.62 -10.25
C GLY A 6 43.26 -1.11 -11.14
N THR A 7 43.65 -0.38 -12.18
CA THR A 7 42.79 0.02 -13.30
C THR A 7 42.55 -1.21 -14.18
N ALA A 8 41.40 -1.84 -14.04
CA ALA A 8 40.80 -2.64 -15.10
C ALA A 8 39.63 -1.81 -15.65
N GLU A 9 39.66 -1.51 -16.95
CA GLU A 9 38.53 -0.94 -17.66
C GLU A 9 37.33 -1.88 -17.49
N PRO A 10 36.14 -1.40 -17.09
CA PRO A 10 34.97 -2.25 -17.10
C PRO A 10 34.56 -2.45 -18.56
N GLU A 11 34.79 -3.66 -19.07
CA GLU A 11 34.07 -4.18 -20.21
C GLU A 11 32.57 -3.92 -20.01
N ALA A 12 31.91 -3.42 -21.06
CA ALA A 12 30.50 -3.08 -21.04
C ALA A 12 29.65 -4.33 -20.75
N LEU A 13 29.38 -4.59 -19.47
CA LEU A 13 28.37 -5.51 -19.01
C LEU A 13 27.00 -4.94 -19.40
N SER A 14 26.29 -5.66 -20.26
CA SER A 14 24.91 -5.36 -20.58
C SER A 14 24.07 -5.46 -19.29
N ILE A 15 23.59 -4.32 -18.81
CA ILE A 15 22.73 -4.20 -17.64
C ILE A 15 21.37 -4.82 -18.00
N ASN A 16 21.18 -6.11 -17.72
CA ASN A 16 19.89 -6.80 -17.89
C ASN A 16 19.58 -7.80 -16.75
N SER A 17 20.17 -7.63 -15.57
CA SER A 17 19.72 -8.33 -14.36
C SER A 17 19.53 -7.31 -13.25
N MET A 18 18.29 -7.08 -12.83
CA MET A 18 18.02 -6.49 -11.53
C MET A 18 18.57 -7.44 -10.47
N GLU A 19 19.76 -7.17 -9.93
CA GLU A 19 20.34 -7.93 -8.83
C GLU A 19 19.56 -7.61 -7.54
N GLY A 20 18.45 -8.33 -7.33
CA GLY A 20 17.75 -8.38 -6.05
C GLY A 20 18.31 -9.48 -5.15
N VAL A 21 18.26 -9.27 -3.83
CA VAL A 21 18.44 -10.34 -2.86
C VAL A 21 17.09 -11.04 -2.69
N THR A 22 16.97 -12.21 -3.30
CA THR A 22 15.81 -13.10 -3.11
C THR A 22 16.18 -14.19 -2.13
N LEU A 23 15.52 -14.21 -0.97
CA LEU A 23 15.54 -15.36 -0.08
C LEU A 23 14.50 -16.36 -0.56
N SER A 24 14.80 -17.65 -0.56
CA SER A 24 13.80 -18.66 -0.93
C SER A 24 12.66 -18.60 0.09
N PHE A 25 11.45 -18.32 -0.39
CA PHE A 25 10.25 -18.26 0.42
C PHE A 25 9.98 -19.62 1.07
N LYS A 26 10.21 -20.72 0.32
CA LYS A 26 10.10 -22.08 0.88
C LYS A 26 11.06 -22.31 2.05
N GLN A 27 12.32 -21.85 1.94
CA GLN A 27 13.30 -21.98 3.03
C GLN A 27 12.89 -21.15 4.24
N ALA A 28 12.55 -19.87 4.04
CA ALA A 28 12.12 -18.98 5.11
C ALA A 28 10.87 -19.52 5.85
N MET A 29 9.88 -20.04 5.10
CA MET A 29 8.71 -20.70 5.68
C MET A 29 9.07 -21.98 6.45
N THR A 30 10.00 -22.79 5.94
CA THR A 30 10.47 -24.01 6.62
C THR A 30 11.13 -23.66 7.96
N GLU A 31 11.99 -22.65 7.98
CA GLU A 31 12.64 -22.14 9.20
C GLU A 31 11.61 -21.59 10.18
N TYR A 32 10.62 -20.82 9.69
CA TYR A 32 9.52 -20.33 10.51
C TYR A 32 8.77 -21.49 11.19
N ILE A 33 8.37 -22.51 10.43
CA ILE A 33 7.63 -23.67 10.94
C ILE A 33 8.45 -24.42 11.99
N LYS A 34 9.74 -24.67 11.75
CA LYS A 34 10.63 -25.34 12.72
C LYS A 34 10.78 -24.55 14.01
N ALA A 35 10.91 -23.23 13.91
CA ALA A 35 11.12 -22.36 15.06
C ALA A 35 9.84 -22.18 15.90
N HIS A 36 8.67 -22.09 15.27
CA HIS A 36 7.43 -21.72 15.95
C HIS A 36 6.47 -22.90 16.19
N LYS A 37 6.67 -24.03 15.52
CA LYS A 37 5.88 -25.27 15.66
C LYS A 37 4.37 -24.99 15.68
N PRO A 38 3.81 -24.42 14.59
CA PRO A 38 2.39 -24.09 14.53
C PRO A 38 1.52 -25.31 14.82
N SER A 39 0.39 -25.08 15.48
CA SER A 39 -0.48 -26.15 16.02
C SER A 39 -1.24 -26.95 14.96
N GLY A 40 -1.15 -26.59 13.67
CA GLY A 40 -1.86 -27.25 12.59
C GLY A 40 -1.20 -27.03 11.22
N PRO A 41 -1.55 -27.87 10.24
CA PRO A 41 -0.95 -27.85 8.91
C PRO A 41 -1.43 -26.67 8.04
N ASP A 42 -2.58 -26.09 8.35
CA ASP A 42 -3.17 -25.00 7.58
C ASP A 42 -2.65 -23.64 8.07
N LEU A 43 -1.80 -23.00 7.26
CA LEU A 43 -1.21 -21.70 7.58
C LEU A 43 -1.80 -20.61 6.69
N VAL A 44 -2.16 -19.48 7.30
CA VAL A 44 -2.48 -18.25 6.54
C VAL A 44 -1.23 -17.40 6.48
N VAL A 45 -0.79 -17.02 5.29
CA VAL A 45 0.40 -16.19 5.09
C VAL A 45 -0.01 -14.91 4.36
N GLN A 46 0.36 -13.76 4.90
CA GLN A 46 0.16 -12.48 4.24
C GLN A 46 1.46 -12.03 3.59
N LEU A 47 1.45 -11.86 2.26
CA LEU A 47 2.50 -11.23 1.48
C LEU A 47 2.18 -9.74 1.31
N ALA A 48 3.16 -8.88 1.56
CA ALA A 48 3.04 -7.44 1.38
C ALA A 48 4.36 -6.86 0.87
N GLY A 49 4.28 -5.72 0.19
CA GLY A 49 5.47 -4.99 -0.21
C GLY A 49 5.29 -3.49 -0.12
N ASP A 50 6.42 -2.79 -0.15
CA ASP A 50 6.49 -1.34 -0.13
C ASP A 50 7.76 -0.86 -0.84
N GLY A 51 7.64 0.29 -1.50
CA GLY A 51 8.74 0.97 -2.19
C GLY A 51 9.23 2.16 -1.38
N ALA A 52 10.50 2.15 -1.00
CA ALA A 52 11.14 3.23 -0.26
C ALA A 52 12.25 3.89 -1.07
N ASN A 53 12.42 5.21 -0.90
CA ASN A 53 13.65 5.88 -1.32
C ASN A 53 14.71 5.64 -0.25
N ALA A 54 15.61 4.68 -0.50
CA ALA A 54 16.67 4.32 0.45
C ALA A 54 17.70 5.45 0.57
N PHE A 55 18.16 5.99 -0.56
CA PHE A 55 19.10 7.11 -0.64
C PHE A 55 18.78 7.99 -1.85
N ARG A 56 19.49 9.11 -2.00
CA ARG A 56 19.25 10.05 -3.11
C ARG A 56 19.50 9.34 -4.46
N GLY A 57 18.44 9.13 -5.22
CA GLY A 57 18.49 8.48 -6.53
C GLY A 57 18.36 6.96 -6.50
N VAL A 58 18.31 6.35 -5.31
CA VAL A 58 18.17 4.90 -5.14
C VAL A 58 16.80 4.60 -4.52
N SER A 59 15.97 3.90 -5.28
CA SER A 59 14.70 3.36 -4.82
C SER A 59 14.88 1.87 -4.55
N GLN A 60 14.31 1.40 -3.46
CA GLN A 60 14.35 0.00 -3.03
C GLN A 60 12.93 -0.47 -2.83
N THR A 61 12.61 -1.64 -3.37
CA THR A 61 11.33 -2.29 -3.12
C THR A 61 11.57 -3.55 -2.30
N THR A 62 10.81 -3.69 -1.21
CA THR A 62 10.86 -4.86 -0.34
C THR A 62 9.53 -5.59 -0.40
N VAL A 63 9.58 -6.91 -0.53
CA VAL A 63 8.44 -7.80 -0.34
C VAL A 63 8.74 -8.70 0.85
N ALA A 64 7.80 -8.77 1.76
CA ALA A 64 7.89 -9.53 3.00
C ALA A 64 6.63 -10.36 3.20
N PHE A 65 6.75 -11.40 4.02
CA PHE A 65 5.62 -12.18 4.49
C PHE A 65 5.51 -12.18 6.00
N LYS A 66 4.32 -12.50 6.48
CA LYS A 66 4.06 -12.87 7.87
C LYS A 66 3.02 -13.98 7.94
N VAL A 67 3.09 -14.81 8.98
CA VAL A 67 2.09 -15.86 9.23
C VAL A 67 1.00 -15.31 10.15
N VAL A 68 -0.26 -15.53 9.79
CA VAL A 68 -1.47 -14.92 10.37
C VAL A 68 -2.44 -15.99 10.90
N THR A 69 -1.92 -17.14 11.36
CA THR A 69 -2.73 -18.32 11.72
C THR A 69 -3.84 -18.05 12.74
N LYS A 70 -4.95 -18.80 12.60
CA LYS A 70 -6.11 -18.78 13.51
C LYS A 70 -5.68 -19.13 14.93
N GLY A 71 -6.15 -18.34 15.90
CA GLY A 71 -5.83 -18.50 17.33
C GLY A 71 -5.19 -17.25 17.95
N ALA A 72 -4.55 -16.39 17.14
CA ALA A 72 -3.99 -15.12 17.62
C ALA A 72 -5.05 -14.09 18.00
N GLU A 73 -6.28 -14.21 17.48
CA GLU A 73 -7.37 -13.22 17.61
C GLU A 73 -7.76 -12.89 19.06
N HIS A 74 -7.44 -13.79 20.00
CA HIS A 74 -7.70 -13.64 21.43
C HIS A 74 -6.44 -13.49 22.29
N ASP A 75 -5.26 -13.49 21.68
CA ASP A 75 -4.00 -13.46 22.42
C ASP A 75 -3.23 -12.16 22.20
N THR A 76 -2.41 -11.82 23.18
CA THR A 76 -1.36 -10.80 23.13
C THR A 76 -0.45 -10.91 21.88
N GLU A 77 -0.51 -12.03 21.14
CA GLU A 77 0.16 -12.28 19.87
C GLU A 77 -0.45 -11.54 18.66
N PHE A 78 -1.76 -11.27 18.59
CA PHE A 78 -2.31 -10.44 17.49
C PHE A 78 -1.65 -9.06 17.44
N ARG A 79 -1.30 -8.54 18.62
CA ARG A 79 -0.62 -7.25 18.79
C ARG A 79 0.83 -7.28 18.31
N ARG A 80 1.43 -8.47 18.14
CA ARG A 80 2.75 -8.65 17.50
C ARG A 80 2.67 -8.79 15.99
N LEU A 81 1.54 -9.19 15.39
CA LEU A 81 1.42 -9.40 13.94
C LEU A 81 1.66 -8.16 13.07
N ASN A 82 1.60 -6.96 13.65
CA ASN A 82 1.93 -5.70 12.97
C ASN A 82 3.29 -5.13 13.42
N SER A 83 4.11 -5.95 14.05
CA SER A 83 5.48 -5.64 14.43
C SER A 83 6.45 -5.98 13.31
N PRO A 84 7.53 -5.20 13.10
CA PRO A 84 8.59 -5.62 12.19
C PRO A 84 9.21 -6.96 12.57
N PHE A 85 9.16 -7.36 13.85
CA PHE A 85 9.73 -8.63 14.33
C PHE A 85 8.98 -9.88 13.91
N THR A 86 7.76 -9.75 13.37
CA THR A 86 6.97 -10.89 12.86
C THR A 86 6.93 -10.95 11.34
N SER A 87 7.59 -10.00 10.67
CA SER A 87 7.68 -9.94 9.22
C SER A 87 9.05 -10.41 8.77
N GLN A 88 9.09 -11.22 7.73
CA GLN A 88 10.34 -11.71 7.13
C GLN A 88 10.39 -11.26 5.68
N SER A 89 11.45 -10.54 5.31
CA SER A 89 11.69 -10.17 3.91
C SER A 89 12.00 -11.40 3.08
N VAL A 90 11.44 -11.46 1.87
CA VAL A 90 11.70 -12.54 0.91
C VAL A 90 12.27 -12.04 -0.40
N LEU A 91 12.05 -10.77 -0.71
CA LEU A 91 12.63 -10.13 -1.86
C LEU A 91 12.97 -8.69 -1.50
N VAL A 92 14.17 -8.28 -1.86
CA VAL A 92 14.62 -6.91 -1.80
C VAL A 92 15.35 -6.60 -3.10
N PHE A 93 14.90 -5.61 -3.86
CA PHE A 93 15.56 -5.22 -5.10
C PHE A 93 15.67 -3.71 -5.24
N GLU A 94 16.70 -3.26 -5.95
CA GLU A 94 16.84 -1.87 -6.37
C GLU A 94 15.91 -1.64 -7.57
N GLY A 95 14.99 -0.70 -7.43
CA GLY A 95 13.96 -0.46 -8.42
C GLY A 95 12.82 0.35 -7.86
N LYS A 96 12.03 0.90 -8.77
CA LYS A 96 10.81 1.61 -8.41
C LYS A 96 9.69 0.60 -8.20
N GLU A 97 8.74 1.00 -7.38
CA GLU A 97 7.46 0.33 -7.28
C GLU A 97 6.66 0.58 -8.57
N ALA A 98 6.96 -0.20 -9.59
CA ALA A 98 6.35 -0.18 -10.91
C ALA A 98 5.96 -1.59 -11.34
N TYR A 99 4.80 -1.72 -11.98
CA TYR A 99 4.19 -3.03 -12.29
C TYR A 99 5.15 -4.03 -12.95
N GLN A 100 5.85 -3.63 -14.00
CA GLN A 100 6.73 -4.53 -14.74
C GLN A 100 7.97 -4.91 -13.92
N GLU A 101 8.63 -3.92 -13.30
CA GLU A 101 9.79 -4.15 -12.42
C GLU A 101 9.47 -5.12 -11.28
N VAL A 102 8.31 -4.93 -10.63
CA VAL A 102 7.85 -5.80 -9.53
C VAL A 102 7.47 -7.19 -10.05
N LYS A 103 6.78 -7.28 -11.18
CA LYS A 103 6.41 -8.57 -11.79
C LYS A 103 7.65 -9.39 -12.13
N ASP A 104 8.65 -8.76 -12.75
CA ASP A 104 9.90 -9.42 -13.15
C ASP A 104 10.70 -9.84 -11.92
N ALA A 105 10.84 -8.96 -10.92
CA ALA A 105 11.53 -9.28 -9.67
C ALA A 105 10.85 -10.42 -8.87
N LEU A 106 9.53 -10.58 -9.02
CA LEU A 106 8.75 -11.63 -8.34
C LEU A 106 8.75 -12.98 -9.06
N GLU A 107 9.29 -13.10 -10.27
CA GLU A 107 9.18 -14.32 -11.10
C GLU A 107 9.55 -15.59 -10.33
N ARG A 108 10.69 -15.58 -9.63
CA ARG A 108 11.13 -16.72 -8.81
C ARG A 108 10.18 -17.01 -7.65
N LEU A 109 9.67 -15.98 -6.98
CA LEU A 109 8.69 -16.17 -5.90
C LEU A 109 7.39 -16.77 -6.43
N LEU A 110 6.92 -16.33 -7.60
CA LEU A 110 5.72 -16.88 -8.24
C LEU A 110 5.88 -18.38 -8.54
N GLN A 111 7.01 -18.79 -9.10
CA GLN A 111 7.33 -20.20 -9.33
C GLN A 111 7.37 -21.02 -8.03
N GLU A 112 7.93 -20.46 -6.95
CA GLU A 112 7.92 -21.12 -5.64
C GLU A 112 6.49 -21.27 -5.09
N LEU A 113 5.67 -20.23 -5.18
CA LEU A 113 4.27 -20.25 -4.72
C LEU A 113 3.42 -21.26 -5.50
N ASP A 114 3.58 -21.36 -6.81
CA ASP A 114 2.87 -22.34 -7.66
C ASP A 114 3.23 -23.78 -7.24
N ASN A 115 4.51 -24.05 -6.99
CA ASN A 115 4.96 -25.36 -6.52
C ASN A 115 4.42 -25.67 -5.12
N ILE A 116 4.43 -24.70 -4.20
CA ILE A 116 3.90 -24.86 -2.84
C ILE A 116 2.38 -25.08 -2.86
N LYS A 117 1.65 -24.42 -3.77
CA LYS A 117 0.20 -24.60 -3.91
C LYS A 117 -0.17 -26.04 -4.26
N ILE A 118 0.70 -26.75 -5.00
CA ILE A 118 0.48 -28.14 -5.41
C ILE A 118 0.99 -29.12 -4.34
N GLN A 119 2.18 -28.88 -3.79
CA GLN A 119 2.90 -29.87 -2.97
C GLN A 119 2.80 -29.62 -1.45
N GLY A 120 2.43 -28.41 -1.04
CA GLY A 120 2.62 -27.94 0.32
C GLY A 120 4.10 -27.77 0.70
N ILE A 121 4.36 -27.55 1.99
CA ILE A 121 5.70 -27.51 2.58
C ILE A 121 5.82 -28.68 3.56
N GLN A 122 6.64 -29.68 3.22
CA GLN A 122 6.96 -30.77 4.13
C GLN A 122 7.96 -30.29 5.20
N VAL A 123 7.57 -30.39 6.47
CA VAL A 123 8.48 -30.23 7.62
C VAL A 123 8.23 -31.38 8.58
N ASP A 124 9.30 -32.13 8.88
CA ASP A 124 9.24 -33.39 9.62
C ASP A 124 8.21 -34.34 8.96
N ASP A 125 7.19 -34.80 9.68
CA ASP A 125 6.14 -35.70 9.17
C ASP A 125 4.86 -34.96 8.75
N THR A 126 4.86 -33.62 8.72
CA THR A 126 3.66 -32.82 8.41
C THR A 126 3.82 -32.05 7.11
N VAL A 127 2.81 -32.16 6.23
CA VAL A 127 2.65 -31.31 5.05
C VAL A 127 1.85 -30.07 5.46
N TYR A 128 2.46 -28.89 5.36
CA TYR A 128 1.79 -27.62 5.60
C TYR A 128 1.21 -27.06 4.31
N VAL A 129 -0.07 -26.65 4.35
CA VAL A 129 -0.79 -26.02 3.24
C VAL A 129 -0.90 -24.53 3.53
N LEU A 130 -0.59 -23.69 2.53
CA LEU A 130 -0.61 -22.25 2.69
C LEU A 130 -1.85 -21.64 2.03
N LYS A 131 -2.62 -20.86 2.78
CA LYS A 131 -3.53 -19.85 2.23
C LYS A 131 -2.79 -18.51 2.16
N ILE A 132 -2.48 -18.07 0.94
CA ILE A 132 -1.82 -16.79 0.70
C ILE A 132 -2.86 -15.65 0.66
N LYS A 133 -2.55 -14.56 1.35
CA LYS A 133 -3.26 -13.28 1.28
C LYS A 133 -2.30 -12.19 0.84
N GLY A 134 -2.84 -11.19 0.15
CA GLY A 134 -2.08 -10.00 -0.22
C GLY A 134 -2.25 -8.91 0.83
N GLY A 135 -1.37 -7.92 0.82
CA GLY A 135 -1.58 -6.69 1.58
C GLY A 135 -0.54 -5.63 1.27
N GLY A 136 -0.71 -4.47 1.90
CA GLY A 136 0.11 -3.29 1.67
C GLY A 136 -0.76 -2.04 1.65
N ASP A 137 -0.16 -0.92 1.29
CA ASP A 137 -0.93 0.29 1.02
C ASP A 137 -1.78 0.13 -0.26
N MET A 138 -2.72 1.05 -0.49
CA MET A 138 -3.61 0.96 -1.64
C MET A 138 -2.89 1.08 -2.99
N LYS A 139 -1.71 1.71 -3.01
CA LYS A 139 -0.91 1.87 -4.23
C LYS A 139 -0.29 0.52 -4.61
N TRP A 140 0.32 -0.16 -3.63
CA TRP A 140 0.84 -1.50 -3.76
C TRP A 140 -0.26 -2.47 -4.20
N ILE A 141 -1.40 -2.49 -3.50
CA ILE A 141 -2.52 -3.39 -3.82
C ILE A 141 -3.02 -3.15 -5.24
N ASN A 142 -3.24 -1.89 -5.65
CA ASN A 142 -3.67 -1.59 -7.01
C ASN A 142 -2.66 -2.07 -8.04
N MET A 143 -1.37 -1.87 -7.81
CA MET A 143 -0.32 -2.38 -8.70
C MET A 143 -0.36 -3.90 -8.79
N MET A 144 -0.45 -4.60 -7.65
CA MET A 144 -0.52 -6.07 -7.61
C MET A 144 -1.77 -6.63 -8.31
N LEU A 145 -2.83 -5.85 -8.43
CA LEU A 145 -4.07 -6.20 -9.14
C LEU A 145 -4.14 -5.71 -10.60
N GLY A 146 -3.10 -5.03 -11.11
CA GLY A 146 -3.12 -4.47 -12.47
C GLY A 146 -4.01 -3.23 -12.63
N LEU A 147 -4.30 -2.52 -11.54
CA LEU A 147 -5.13 -1.32 -11.49
C LEU A 147 -4.32 -0.03 -11.54
N ALA A 148 -4.95 1.03 -12.03
CA ALA A 148 -4.43 2.38 -12.00
C ALA A 148 -4.25 2.90 -10.56
N THR A 149 -3.41 3.92 -10.42
CA THR A 149 -3.03 4.46 -9.10
C THR A 149 -4.22 5.06 -8.34
N CYS A 150 -4.02 5.32 -7.05
CA CYS A 150 -5.06 5.84 -6.16
C CYS A 150 -5.61 7.22 -6.57
N SER A 151 -4.96 7.96 -7.48
CA SER A 151 -5.46 9.23 -8.01
C SER A 151 -6.52 9.06 -9.12
N HIS A 152 -6.62 7.89 -9.74
CA HIS A 152 -7.57 7.60 -10.83
C HIS A 152 -9.03 7.66 -10.37
N THR A 153 -9.98 7.89 -11.29
CA THR A 153 -11.43 7.95 -11.01
C THR A 153 -11.97 6.65 -10.42
N TYR A 154 -11.47 5.52 -10.91
CA TYR A 154 -11.79 4.18 -10.41
C TYR A 154 -10.58 3.63 -9.67
N CYS A 155 -10.40 4.04 -8.42
CA CYS A 155 -9.21 3.68 -7.64
C CYS A 155 -9.42 2.55 -6.64
N CYS A 156 -10.66 2.10 -6.44
CA CYS A 156 -10.97 1.05 -5.46
C CYS A 156 -10.45 -0.30 -5.95
N SER A 157 -9.62 -0.95 -5.13
CA SER A 157 -9.09 -2.29 -5.39
C SER A 157 -10.17 -3.38 -5.39
N TYR A 158 -11.31 -3.11 -4.76
CA TYR A 158 -12.32 -4.12 -4.45
C TYR A 158 -13.59 -4.00 -5.30
N CYS A 159 -13.90 -2.82 -5.83
CA CYS A 159 -15.11 -2.60 -6.63
C CYS A 159 -14.88 -1.65 -7.81
N GLU A 160 -15.84 -1.65 -8.73
CA GLU A 160 -15.84 -0.81 -9.94
C GLU A 160 -16.43 0.60 -9.73
N GLY A 161 -16.66 1.00 -8.48
CA GLY A 161 -17.22 2.31 -8.14
C GLY A 161 -16.30 3.47 -8.49
N ALA A 162 -16.85 4.52 -9.10
CA ALA A 162 -16.14 5.77 -9.33
C ALA A 162 -16.08 6.59 -8.04
N LYS A 163 -14.99 7.33 -7.83
CA LYS A 163 -14.75 8.16 -6.63
C LYS A 163 -15.88 9.12 -6.29
N ASP A 164 -16.44 9.75 -7.32
CA ASP A 164 -17.54 10.69 -7.21
C ASP A 164 -18.85 10.00 -6.84
N GLU A 165 -18.95 8.68 -6.99
CA GLU A 165 -20.15 7.91 -6.64
C GLU A 165 -20.05 7.24 -5.25
N LEU A 166 -18.86 7.13 -4.65
CA LEU A 166 -18.65 6.38 -3.40
C LEU A 166 -19.43 6.93 -2.18
N HIS A 167 -19.95 8.15 -2.28
CA HIS A 167 -20.80 8.74 -1.25
C HIS A 167 -22.27 8.30 -1.36
N GLU A 168 -22.65 7.67 -2.47
CA GLU A 168 -23.97 7.13 -2.71
C GLU A 168 -24.12 5.80 -1.96
N LYS A 169 -25.27 5.60 -1.31
CA LYS A 169 -25.61 4.32 -0.65
C LYS A 169 -26.05 3.28 -1.69
N LYS A 170 -25.18 2.97 -2.65
CA LYS A 170 -25.44 1.96 -3.68
C LYS A 170 -24.40 0.85 -3.60
N GLU A 171 -24.80 -0.34 -4.03
CA GLU A 171 -23.89 -1.46 -4.17
C GLU A 171 -23.12 -1.32 -5.48
N PHE A 172 -21.81 -1.54 -5.41
CA PHE A 172 -20.95 -1.53 -6.57
C PHE A 172 -20.56 -2.95 -6.93
N LYS A 173 -20.44 -3.22 -8.23
CA LYS A 173 -19.92 -4.49 -8.72
C LYS A 173 -18.53 -4.74 -8.13
N LEU A 174 -18.38 -5.88 -7.46
CA LEU A 174 -17.11 -6.31 -6.88
C LEU A 174 -16.17 -6.78 -7.99
N ARG A 175 -14.88 -6.53 -7.80
CA ARG A 175 -13.83 -7.04 -8.67
C ARG A 175 -13.54 -8.48 -8.32
N THR A 176 -13.36 -9.27 -9.36
CA THR A 176 -12.83 -10.63 -9.32
C THR A 176 -11.60 -10.71 -10.23
N THR A 177 -10.77 -11.74 -10.05
CA THR A 177 -9.65 -12.02 -10.96
C THR A 177 -10.12 -12.06 -12.42
N THR A 178 -11.28 -12.69 -12.69
CA THR A 178 -11.89 -12.73 -14.02
C THR A 178 -12.16 -11.34 -14.56
N THR A 179 -12.88 -10.49 -13.82
CA THR A 179 -13.24 -9.14 -14.29
C THR A 179 -12.00 -8.24 -14.50
N LEU A 180 -10.93 -8.48 -13.74
CA LEU A 180 -9.66 -7.78 -13.91
C LEU A 180 -8.95 -8.22 -15.19
N LEU A 181 -8.90 -9.53 -15.46
CA LEU A 181 -8.31 -10.07 -16.69
C LEU A 181 -9.11 -9.63 -17.92
N GLU A 182 -10.43 -9.74 -17.90
CA GLU A 182 -11.32 -9.25 -18.96
C GLU A 182 -11.13 -7.74 -19.20
N GLY A 183 -11.11 -6.93 -18.14
CA GLY A 183 -10.89 -5.48 -18.24
C GLY A 183 -9.50 -5.11 -18.75
N ALA A 184 -8.51 -6.00 -18.59
CA ALA A 184 -7.16 -5.82 -19.10
C ALA A 184 -6.97 -6.37 -20.51
N HIS A 185 -8.01 -6.98 -21.11
CA HIS A 185 -7.91 -7.75 -22.36
C HIS A 185 -6.91 -8.92 -22.24
N LEU A 186 -6.96 -9.66 -21.14
CA LEU A 186 -6.15 -10.84 -20.89
C LEU A 186 -7.01 -12.10 -20.83
N TYR A 187 -6.45 -13.19 -21.34
CA TYR A 187 -7.10 -14.49 -21.37
C TYR A 187 -7.20 -15.09 -19.97
N HIS A 188 -8.33 -15.74 -19.69
CA HIS A 188 -8.49 -16.66 -18.57
C HIS A 188 -9.16 -17.96 -19.05
N PRO A 189 -8.99 -19.09 -18.35
CA PRO A 189 -9.46 -20.41 -18.80
C PRO A 189 -10.96 -20.52 -19.11
N GLY A 190 -11.79 -19.67 -18.50
CA GLY A 190 -13.24 -19.63 -18.71
C GLY A 190 -13.70 -18.79 -19.91
N MET A 191 -12.79 -18.14 -20.63
CA MET A 191 -13.12 -17.28 -21.77
C MET A 191 -13.36 -18.10 -23.05
N MET A 192 -14.48 -17.87 -23.72
CA MET A 192 -14.81 -18.50 -25.00
C MET A 192 -14.75 -17.49 -26.15
N PHE A 193 -14.17 -17.88 -27.28
CA PHE A 193 -14.08 -17.05 -28.47
C PHE A 193 -15.14 -17.41 -29.52
N PRO A 194 -15.68 -16.44 -30.28
CA PRO A 194 -15.36 -15.01 -30.24
C PRO A 194 -15.82 -14.36 -28.92
N TRP A 195 -14.96 -13.55 -28.34
CA TRP A 195 -15.22 -12.89 -27.05
C TRP A 195 -15.39 -11.39 -27.27
N GLN A 196 -16.35 -10.77 -26.59
CA GLN A 196 -16.57 -9.33 -26.62
C GLN A 196 -16.29 -8.72 -25.25
N CYS A 197 -15.43 -7.69 -25.22
CA CYS A 197 -15.12 -6.97 -23.99
C CYS A 197 -16.37 -6.27 -23.44
N PRO A 198 -16.73 -6.48 -22.15
CA PRO A 198 -17.92 -5.88 -21.56
C PRO A 198 -17.80 -4.37 -21.31
N TYR A 199 -16.59 -3.80 -21.44
CA TYR A 199 -16.33 -2.38 -21.17
C TYR A 199 -16.25 -1.54 -22.44
N CYS A 200 -15.58 -2.04 -23.49
CA CYS A 200 -15.36 -1.30 -24.73
C CYS A 200 -16.03 -1.91 -25.97
N SER A 201 -16.75 -3.03 -25.80
CA SER A 201 -17.45 -3.76 -26.87
C SER A 201 -16.55 -4.27 -28.00
N LYS A 202 -15.22 -4.22 -27.83
CA LYS A 202 -14.27 -4.78 -28.78
C LYS A 202 -14.41 -6.30 -28.82
N CYS A 203 -14.50 -6.86 -30.02
CA CYS A 203 -14.57 -8.30 -30.23
C CYS A 203 -13.20 -8.84 -30.63
N PHE A 204 -12.85 -10.01 -30.08
CA PHE A 204 -11.67 -10.78 -30.42
C PHE A 204 -12.12 -12.14 -30.93
N GLN A 205 -11.59 -12.57 -32.08
CA GLN A 205 -11.92 -13.86 -32.70
C GLN A 205 -11.11 -15.00 -32.11
N THR A 206 -9.89 -14.71 -31.65
CA THR A 206 -9.02 -15.71 -31.04
C THR A 206 -8.28 -15.16 -29.83
N LYS A 207 -7.72 -16.08 -29.05
CA LYS A 207 -6.83 -15.75 -27.92
C LYS A 207 -5.61 -14.97 -28.40
N GLU A 208 -5.02 -15.38 -29.51
CA GLU A 208 -3.82 -14.77 -30.09
C GLU A 208 -4.10 -13.34 -30.54
N GLU A 209 -5.28 -13.06 -31.12
CA GLU A 209 -5.68 -11.70 -31.49
C GLU A 209 -5.72 -10.78 -30.27
N MET A 210 -6.32 -11.25 -29.18
CA MET A 210 -6.41 -10.49 -27.94
C MET A 210 -5.03 -10.26 -27.30
N GLN A 211 -4.22 -11.32 -27.19
CA GLN A 211 -2.88 -11.22 -26.60
C GLN A 211 -1.93 -10.31 -27.40
N ASN A 212 -2.14 -10.20 -28.71
CA ASN A 212 -1.35 -9.34 -29.60
C ASN A 212 -1.98 -7.98 -29.86
N GLU A 213 -3.00 -7.59 -29.09
CA GLU A 213 -3.61 -6.27 -29.23
C GLU A 213 -2.54 -5.17 -29.04
N PRO A 214 -2.45 -4.20 -29.96
CA PRO A 214 -1.46 -3.15 -29.86
C PRO A 214 -1.73 -2.26 -28.65
N ALA A 215 -0.69 -2.03 -27.85
CA ALA A 215 -0.77 -1.16 -26.69
C ALA A 215 -1.17 0.28 -27.07
N PRO A 216 -1.92 1.00 -26.20
CA PRO A 216 -2.28 2.38 -26.47
C PRO A 216 -1.04 3.27 -26.66
N THR A 217 -0.94 3.93 -27.82
CA THR A 217 0.28 4.62 -28.28
C THR A 217 0.59 5.94 -27.58
N SER A 218 -0.32 6.45 -26.73
CA SER A 218 -0.14 7.71 -26.01
C SER A 218 -0.69 7.63 -24.59
N GLU A 219 -0.22 8.52 -23.71
CA GLU A 219 -0.76 8.66 -22.35
C GLU A 219 -2.27 8.94 -22.34
N LYS A 220 -2.74 9.82 -23.22
CA LYS A 220 -4.17 10.11 -23.37
C LYS A 220 -4.98 8.84 -23.65
N LYS A 221 -4.56 8.03 -24.63
CA LYS A 221 -5.25 6.77 -24.96
C LYS A 221 -5.18 5.74 -23.83
N ARG A 222 -4.06 5.69 -23.08
CA ARG A 222 -3.94 4.85 -21.88
C ARG A 222 -4.94 5.26 -20.80
N LEU A 223 -5.10 6.56 -20.57
CA LEU A 223 -6.08 7.09 -19.60
C LEU A 223 -7.53 6.87 -20.08
N GLU A 224 -7.82 7.06 -21.36
CA GLU A 224 -9.13 6.75 -21.95
C GLU A 224 -9.49 5.26 -21.77
N PHE A 225 -8.52 4.37 -22.04
CA PHE A 225 -8.69 2.93 -21.78
C PHE A 225 -9.02 2.67 -20.31
N GLN A 226 -8.22 3.21 -19.38
CA GLN A 226 -8.43 3.01 -17.94
C GLN A 226 -9.76 3.59 -17.47
N LEU A 227 -10.21 4.72 -17.99
CA LEU A 227 -11.52 5.28 -17.64
C LEU A 227 -12.67 4.38 -18.08
N LEU A 228 -12.58 3.82 -19.30
CA LEU A 228 -13.59 2.92 -19.84
C LEU A 228 -13.60 1.57 -19.11
N HIS A 229 -12.42 1.03 -18.81
CA HIS A 229 -12.22 -0.28 -18.16
C HIS A 229 -12.12 -0.16 -16.64
N LYS A 230 -12.81 0.83 -16.05
CA LYS A 230 -12.98 0.98 -14.60
C LYS A 230 -11.65 0.91 -13.83
N GLY A 231 -10.61 1.57 -14.33
CA GLY A 231 -9.29 1.66 -13.72
C GLY A 231 -8.35 0.50 -14.03
N VAL A 232 -8.77 -0.52 -14.77
CA VAL A 232 -7.88 -1.62 -15.18
C VAL A 232 -6.86 -1.11 -16.20
N MET A 233 -5.60 -1.51 -16.04
CA MET A 233 -4.54 -1.15 -16.97
C MET A 233 -4.48 -2.15 -18.13
N PHE A 234 -4.25 -1.62 -19.33
CA PHE A 234 -4.09 -2.42 -20.55
C PHE A 234 -3.03 -3.53 -20.38
N HIS A 235 -3.42 -4.78 -20.66
CA HIS A 235 -2.56 -5.97 -20.60
C HIS A 235 -1.82 -6.14 -19.25
N ARG A 236 -2.45 -5.71 -18.16
CA ARG A 236 -1.93 -5.90 -16.79
C ARG A 236 -3.01 -6.53 -15.92
N GLY A 237 -2.82 -7.80 -15.61
CA GLY A 237 -3.67 -8.53 -14.66
C GLY A 237 -3.08 -8.54 -13.26
N PRO A 238 -3.67 -9.32 -12.34
CA PRO A 238 -3.04 -9.59 -11.06
C PRO A 238 -1.66 -10.23 -11.23
N ILE A 239 -0.67 -9.74 -10.47
CA ILE A 239 0.69 -10.30 -10.45
C ILE A 239 0.72 -11.60 -9.64
N LEU A 240 0.03 -11.60 -8.49
CA LEU A 240 -0.18 -12.80 -7.67
C LEU A 240 -1.55 -13.39 -7.98
N ASP A 241 -1.65 -14.72 -7.96
CA ASP A 241 -2.93 -15.45 -8.01
C ASP A 241 -3.66 -15.35 -6.65
N ILE A 242 -4.06 -14.13 -6.31
CA ILE A 242 -4.80 -13.78 -5.09
C ILE A 242 -6.00 -12.97 -5.53
N ALA A 243 -7.20 -13.39 -5.10
CA ALA A 243 -8.42 -12.67 -5.41
C ALA A 243 -8.44 -11.29 -4.73
N PRO A 244 -9.05 -10.25 -5.33
CA PRO A 244 -9.10 -8.91 -4.75
C PRO A 244 -9.59 -8.88 -3.29
N GLU A 245 -10.56 -9.70 -2.92
CA GLU A 245 -11.12 -9.82 -1.57
C GLU A 245 -10.16 -10.41 -0.53
N ASP A 246 -9.11 -11.12 -0.96
CA ASP A 246 -8.06 -11.66 -0.09
C ASP A 246 -6.88 -10.69 0.09
N TYR A 247 -6.95 -9.46 -0.47
CA TYR A 247 -6.01 -8.38 -0.17
C TYR A 247 -6.45 -7.56 1.05
N VAL A 248 -5.56 -7.44 2.04
CA VAL A 248 -5.76 -6.65 3.26
C VAL A 248 -5.09 -5.28 3.12
N ALA A 249 -5.91 -4.23 3.03
CA ALA A 249 -5.42 -2.85 3.00
C ALA A 249 -4.78 -2.42 4.32
N ASP A 250 -3.72 -1.62 4.22
CA ASP A 250 -3.08 -1.00 5.38
C ASP A 250 -3.95 0.10 5.99
N VAL A 251 -4.59 -0.24 7.11
CA VAL A 251 -5.44 0.65 7.90
C VAL A 251 -4.66 1.82 8.50
N LEU A 252 -3.38 1.67 8.84
CA LEU A 252 -2.57 2.75 9.41
C LEU A 252 -2.24 3.80 8.34
N HIS A 253 -1.86 3.36 7.14
CA HIS A 253 -1.66 4.26 6.00
C HIS A 253 -2.97 4.96 5.60
N PHE A 254 -4.09 4.23 5.62
CA PHE A 254 -5.40 4.83 5.39
C PHE A 254 -5.70 5.94 6.42
N ALA A 255 -5.55 5.65 7.71
CA ALA A 255 -5.79 6.60 8.78
C ALA A 255 -4.89 7.85 8.70
N LEU A 256 -3.64 7.68 8.27
CA LEU A 256 -2.71 8.78 8.01
C LEU A 256 -3.20 9.71 6.90
N ARG A 257 -3.74 9.15 5.81
CA ARG A 257 -4.33 9.94 4.72
C ARG A 257 -5.58 10.68 5.16
N GLU A 258 -6.45 10.05 5.95
CA GLU A 258 -7.64 10.70 6.50
C GLU A 258 -7.29 11.91 7.38
N VAL A 259 -6.31 11.77 8.29
CA VAL A 259 -5.83 12.89 9.11
C VAL A 259 -5.25 14.01 8.23
N THR A 260 -4.48 13.65 7.21
CA THR A 260 -3.92 14.62 6.26
C THR A 260 -5.02 15.44 5.58
N HIS A 261 -6.06 14.77 5.10
CA HIS A 261 -7.20 15.41 4.43
C HIS A 261 -8.05 16.23 5.41
N ALA A 262 -8.17 15.77 6.66
CA ALA A 262 -8.82 16.50 7.74
C ALA A 262 -8.13 17.84 8.00
N ILE A 263 -6.80 17.86 8.11
CA ILE A 263 -6.00 19.10 8.26
C ILE A 263 -6.24 20.03 7.07
N GLU A 264 -6.20 19.49 5.86
CA GLU A 264 -6.37 20.24 4.63
C GLU A 264 -7.75 20.95 4.60
N ILE A 265 -8.84 20.21 4.84
CA ILE A 265 -10.21 20.70 4.69
C ILE A 265 -10.64 21.61 5.85
N THR A 266 -10.27 21.26 7.08
CA THR A 266 -10.74 21.96 8.28
C THR A 266 -9.86 23.14 8.67
N CYS A 267 -8.56 23.09 8.35
CA CYS A 267 -7.60 24.10 8.77
C CYS A 267 -7.01 24.86 7.56
N ARG A 268 -6.28 24.17 6.68
CA ARG A 268 -5.46 24.83 5.66
C ARG A 268 -6.27 25.60 4.61
N ARG A 269 -7.31 24.99 4.03
CA ARG A 269 -8.22 25.65 3.07
C ARG A 269 -9.02 26.80 3.68
N ARG A 270 -9.05 26.89 5.01
CA ARG A 270 -9.76 27.93 5.77
C ARG A 270 -8.87 29.10 6.17
N CYS A 271 -7.54 28.98 6.01
CA CYS A 271 -6.63 30.10 6.18
C CYS A 271 -6.81 31.09 5.02
N THR A 272 -7.32 32.28 5.31
CA THR A 272 -7.51 33.38 4.35
C THR A 272 -6.40 34.42 4.43
N THR A 273 -5.62 34.42 5.51
CA THR A 273 -4.51 35.36 5.75
C THR A 273 -3.21 34.62 6.05
N GLN A 274 -2.06 35.27 5.79
CA GLN A 274 -0.75 34.72 6.15
C GLN A 274 -0.58 34.57 7.66
N ASP A 275 -1.15 35.47 8.47
CA ASP A 275 -1.12 35.38 9.94
C ASP A 275 -1.79 34.09 10.45
N GLN A 276 -2.94 33.70 9.88
CA GLN A 276 -3.58 32.41 10.20
C GLN A 276 -2.71 31.21 9.83
N VAL A 277 -2.05 31.28 8.66
CA VAL A 277 -1.10 30.25 8.23
C VAL A 277 0.04 30.13 9.23
N ASP A 278 0.67 31.25 9.60
CA ASP A 278 1.83 31.28 10.49
C ASP A 278 1.45 30.81 11.91
N LYS A 279 0.27 31.19 12.39
CA LYS A 279 -0.29 30.70 13.67
C LYS A 279 -0.52 29.18 13.65
N LEU A 280 -1.13 28.67 12.58
CA LEU A 280 -1.35 27.23 12.43
C LEU A 280 -0.02 26.48 12.32
N ALA A 281 0.95 26.99 11.55
CA ALA A 281 2.29 26.40 11.41
C ALA A 281 2.98 26.30 12.77
N LYS A 282 2.98 27.41 13.52
CA LYS A 282 3.56 27.48 14.86
C LYS A 282 2.88 26.50 15.81
N TYR A 283 1.54 26.42 15.77
CA TYR A 283 0.80 25.49 16.60
C TYR A 283 1.14 24.02 16.28
N LEU A 284 1.17 23.65 15.00
CA LEU A 284 1.53 22.30 14.55
C LEU A 284 2.98 21.95 14.94
N GLN A 285 3.91 22.89 14.82
CA GLN A 285 5.29 22.70 15.23
C GLN A 285 5.41 22.50 16.75
N GLN A 286 4.70 23.30 17.55
CA GLN A 286 4.80 23.27 19.01
C GLN A 286 4.12 22.06 19.64
N HIS A 287 2.94 21.69 19.15
CA HIS A 287 2.10 20.67 19.79
C HIS A 287 2.08 19.33 19.06
N VAL A 288 2.15 19.35 17.73
CA VAL A 288 2.13 18.14 16.90
C VAL A 288 3.55 17.71 16.49
N LYS A 289 4.56 18.57 16.68
CA LYS A 289 5.94 18.38 16.22
C LYS A 289 6.05 18.16 14.72
N CYS A 290 5.06 18.67 13.98
CA CYS A 290 4.93 18.47 12.56
C CYS A 290 5.43 19.72 11.82
N PHE A 291 6.47 19.55 11.00
CA PHE A 291 7.12 20.63 10.26
C PHE A 291 6.52 20.76 8.87
N ILE A 292 5.23 21.09 8.82
CA ILE A 292 4.53 21.28 7.55
C ILE A 292 4.87 22.66 7.01
N LYS A 293 5.34 22.72 5.76
CA LYS A 293 5.34 23.95 4.98
C LYS A 293 3.88 24.27 4.64
N LEU A 294 3.30 25.22 5.37
CA LEU A 294 1.95 25.70 5.08
C LEU A 294 1.99 26.81 4.03
N ARG A 295 0.93 26.82 3.20
CA ARG A 295 0.62 27.72 2.08
C ARG A 295 1.09 29.18 2.30
N LYS A 296 1.79 29.78 1.32
CA LYS A 296 1.98 31.25 1.26
C LYS A 296 0.76 31.96 0.65
N VAL A 297 0.22 32.95 1.35
CA VAL A 297 -0.87 33.82 0.85
C VAL A 297 -0.27 35.11 0.28
N LYS A 298 -0.18 35.21 -1.06
CA LYS A 298 0.32 36.42 -1.74
C LYS A 298 -0.81 37.44 -1.93
N LYS A 299 -0.52 38.72 -1.64
CA LYS A 299 -1.50 39.84 -1.70
C LYS A 299 -2.05 40.19 -3.09
N LYS A 300 -1.40 39.78 -4.20
CA LYS A 300 -1.70 40.31 -5.55
C LYS A 300 -2.17 39.32 -6.63
N THR A 301 -1.94 38.01 -6.49
CA THR A 301 -2.16 37.05 -7.61
C THR A 301 -3.09 35.90 -7.28
N GLY A 302 -3.72 35.91 -6.11
CA GLY A 302 -4.29 34.68 -5.58
C GLY A 302 -3.18 33.67 -5.26
N VAL A 303 -3.64 32.59 -4.67
CA VAL A 303 -2.84 31.58 -3.96
C VAL A 303 -1.85 30.89 -4.89
N THR A 304 -0.59 30.73 -4.45
CA THR A 304 0.33 29.72 -5.00
C THR A 304 0.10 28.38 -4.30
N GLU A 305 -0.23 27.34 -5.06
CA GLU A 305 -0.35 25.97 -4.55
C GLU A 305 0.98 25.48 -3.97
N GLU A 306 0.91 24.87 -2.79
CA GLU A 306 2.02 24.10 -2.21
C GLU A 306 1.53 22.69 -1.87
N LYS A 307 2.47 21.75 -1.71
CA LYS A 307 2.17 20.33 -1.48
C LYS A 307 1.33 20.12 -0.20
N THR A 308 0.44 19.13 -0.26
CA THR A 308 -0.33 18.63 0.89
C THR A 308 0.61 18.26 2.05
N PRO A 309 0.24 18.54 3.32
CA PRO A 309 0.99 18.08 4.47
C PRO A 309 1.31 16.58 4.36
N ASN A 310 2.53 16.17 4.69
CA ASN A 310 2.84 14.75 4.86
C ASN A 310 3.05 14.50 6.35
N VAL A 311 1.99 14.04 7.04
CA VAL A 311 2.07 13.66 8.45
C VAL A 311 2.57 12.23 8.56
N ILE A 312 3.40 11.95 9.57
CA ILE A 312 3.80 10.57 9.91
C ILE A 312 2.92 10.01 11.04
N GLY A 313 2.94 8.69 11.28
CA GLY A 313 2.03 8.03 12.23
C GLY A 313 1.99 8.65 13.64
N ARG A 314 3.14 9.06 14.18
CA ARG A 314 3.20 9.78 15.48
C ARG A 314 2.49 11.14 15.42
N GLU A 315 2.69 11.88 14.34
CA GLU A 315 2.06 13.19 14.15
C GLU A 315 0.55 13.06 13.95
N CYS A 316 0.08 11.97 13.33
CA CYS A 316 -1.35 11.67 13.25
C CYS A 316 -1.98 11.53 14.65
N ALA A 317 -1.35 10.75 15.53
CA ALA A 317 -1.84 10.57 16.90
C ALA A 317 -1.89 11.90 17.67
N LEU A 318 -0.83 12.72 17.57
CA LEU A 318 -0.79 14.05 18.20
C LEU A 318 -1.82 15.01 17.56
N THR A 319 -2.02 14.94 16.25
CA THR A 319 -3.04 15.74 15.55
C THR A 319 -4.43 15.45 16.10
N MET A 320 -4.78 14.17 16.30
CA MET A 320 -6.07 13.80 16.88
C MET A 320 -6.25 14.38 18.30
N GLN A 321 -5.19 14.40 19.10
CA GLN A 321 -5.21 14.97 20.46
C GLN A 321 -5.34 16.49 20.45
N HIS A 322 -4.75 17.16 19.46
CA HIS A 322 -4.68 18.63 19.38
C HIS A 322 -5.61 19.27 18.34
N SER A 323 -6.50 18.48 17.74
CA SER A 323 -7.42 18.90 16.66
C SER A 323 -8.23 20.14 17.00
N GLU A 324 -8.74 20.27 18.23
CA GLU A 324 -9.50 21.44 18.65
C GLU A 324 -8.66 22.73 18.60
N GLY A 325 -7.46 22.71 19.18
CA GLY A 325 -6.59 23.89 19.20
C GLY A 325 -6.19 24.31 17.79
N MET A 326 -5.96 23.35 16.88
CA MET A 326 -5.70 23.65 15.46
C MET A 326 -6.88 24.33 14.78
N VAL A 327 -8.11 23.83 15.00
CA VAL A 327 -9.30 24.45 14.42
C VAL A 327 -9.49 25.87 15.00
N ARG A 328 -9.21 26.08 16.29
CA ARG A 328 -9.26 27.41 16.93
C ARG A 328 -8.22 28.39 16.40
N THR A 329 -7.09 27.93 15.85
CA THR A 329 -6.12 28.86 15.22
C THR A 329 -6.64 29.48 13.92
N VAL A 330 -7.63 28.85 13.27
CA VAL A 330 -8.14 29.28 11.96
C VAL A 330 -9.60 29.74 11.97
N LEU A 331 -10.41 29.26 12.90
CA LEU A 331 -11.85 29.55 13.01
C LEU A 331 -12.19 30.00 14.43
N SER A 332 -12.96 31.08 14.56
CA SER A 332 -13.51 31.49 15.85
C SER A 332 -14.61 30.52 16.30
N ALA A 333 -14.86 30.45 17.60
CA ALA A 333 -15.95 29.63 18.14
C ALA A 333 -17.35 30.07 17.66
N SER A 334 -17.48 31.34 17.27
CA SER A 334 -18.69 31.92 16.67
C SER A 334 -18.87 31.57 15.19
N ASP A 335 -17.86 31.04 14.51
CA ASP A 335 -17.96 30.64 13.10
C ASP A 335 -18.83 29.38 12.98
N PRO A 336 -19.92 29.38 12.17
CA PRO A 336 -20.78 28.20 12.00
C PRO A 336 -20.02 26.96 11.48
N ARG A 337 -18.88 27.15 10.82
CA ARG A 337 -18.02 26.07 10.32
C ARG A 337 -17.22 25.42 11.44
N PHE A 338 -16.98 26.11 12.55
CA PHE A 338 -16.26 25.57 13.70
C PHE A 338 -16.93 24.30 14.23
N GLN A 339 -18.25 24.35 14.48
CA GLN A 339 -18.99 23.20 14.98
C GLN A 339 -18.99 22.01 14.01
N LYS A 340 -19.07 22.29 12.70
CA LYS A 340 -18.98 21.24 11.66
C LYS A 340 -17.58 20.59 11.66
N ALA A 341 -16.52 21.39 11.74
CA ALA A 341 -15.15 20.89 11.83
C ALA A 341 -14.93 20.07 13.10
N MET A 342 -15.42 20.53 14.25
CA MET A 342 -15.30 19.81 15.52
C MET A 342 -16.08 18.50 15.52
N LYS A 343 -17.28 18.45 14.94
CA LYS A 343 -18.03 17.21 14.76
C LYS A 343 -17.24 16.21 13.91
N PHE A 344 -16.70 16.67 12.79
CA PHE A 344 -15.87 15.84 11.91
C PHE A 344 -14.65 15.26 12.63
N TRP A 345 -13.87 16.09 13.34
CA TRP A 345 -12.71 15.62 14.10
C TRP A 345 -13.06 14.65 15.23
N ARG A 346 -14.19 14.85 15.92
CA ARG A 346 -14.67 13.90 16.94
C ARG A 346 -15.01 12.54 16.34
N THR A 347 -15.74 12.53 15.21
CA THR A 347 -16.05 11.27 14.49
C THR A 347 -14.77 10.59 14.01
N LEU A 348 -13.84 11.35 13.42
CA LEU A 348 -12.58 10.81 12.94
C LEU A 348 -11.71 10.26 14.09
N LYS A 349 -11.74 10.88 15.27
CA LYS A 349 -11.07 10.39 16.47
C LYS A 349 -11.66 9.06 16.96
N LEU A 350 -12.98 8.91 16.92
CA LEU A 350 -13.63 7.64 17.27
C LEU A 350 -13.25 6.53 16.28
N LEU A 351 -13.25 6.83 14.98
CA LEU A 351 -12.81 5.89 13.94
C LEU A 351 -11.34 5.49 14.15
N TRP A 352 -10.47 6.47 14.42
CA TRP A 352 -9.06 6.21 14.76
C TRP A 352 -8.92 5.31 15.98
N GLN A 353 -9.68 5.56 17.04
CA GLN A 353 -9.69 4.72 18.23
C GLN A 353 -10.13 3.30 17.89
N GLU A 354 -11.20 3.11 17.12
CA GLU A 354 -11.63 1.76 16.71
C GLU A 354 -10.54 1.02 15.91
N MET A 355 -9.94 1.71 14.93
CA MET A 355 -8.86 1.15 14.10
C MET A 355 -7.60 0.81 14.91
N THR A 356 -7.27 1.61 15.94
CA THR A 356 -6.01 1.49 16.68
C THR A 356 -6.12 0.77 18.02
N THR A 357 -7.32 0.61 18.61
CA THR A 357 -7.50 -0.07 19.91
C THR A 357 -7.01 -1.52 19.85
N ARG A 358 -7.05 -2.14 18.68
CA ARG A 358 -6.52 -3.49 18.44
C ARG A 358 -5.00 -3.52 18.17
N LEU A 359 -4.36 -2.36 18.02
CA LEU A 359 -2.94 -2.19 17.69
C LEU A 359 -2.06 -1.74 18.87
N VAL A 360 -2.64 -1.21 19.94
CA VAL A 360 -1.88 -0.63 21.06
C VAL A 360 -1.29 -1.72 21.96
N LEU A 361 0.04 -1.86 21.89
CA LEU A 361 0.91 -2.58 22.84
C LEU A 361 1.10 -1.74 24.11
N ASP A 362 0.11 -1.66 24.99
CA ASP A 362 0.33 -1.05 26.31
C ASP A 362 0.08 -2.04 27.44
N THR A 363 0.96 -3.05 27.52
CA THR A 363 1.21 -3.72 28.80
C THR A 363 2.59 -3.30 29.32
N PRO A 364 2.74 -3.08 30.64
CA PRO A 364 4.02 -2.71 31.26
C PRO A 364 5.18 -3.65 30.92
N GLU A 365 4.93 -4.94 30.67
CA GLU A 365 6.00 -5.90 30.32
C GLU A 365 6.72 -5.56 29.00
N HIS A 366 6.04 -4.89 28.06
CA HIS A 366 6.62 -4.53 26.76
C HIS A 366 7.63 -3.40 26.85
N ARG A 367 7.45 -2.47 27.81
CA ARG A 367 8.40 -1.36 28.04
C ARG A 367 9.72 -1.86 28.62
N VAL A 368 9.70 -2.96 29.38
CA VAL A 368 10.88 -3.57 30.00
C VAL A 368 11.74 -4.34 28.99
N ARG A 369 11.13 -5.01 27.99
CA ARG A 369 11.89 -5.72 26.93
C ARG A 369 12.62 -4.78 25.97
N LYS A 370 12.05 -3.61 25.66
CA LYS A 370 12.70 -2.58 24.82
C LYS A 370 14.01 -2.04 25.40
N ALA A 371 14.20 -2.16 26.72
CA ALA A 371 15.43 -1.77 27.40
C ALA A 371 16.51 -2.87 27.45
N ARG A 372 16.21 -4.10 26.99
CA ARG A 372 17.08 -5.28 27.21
C ARG A 372 17.58 -5.98 25.95
N GLN A 373 17.22 -5.55 24.74
CA GLN A 373 17.81 -6.12 23.52
C GLN A 373 18.96 -5.24 23.03
N PRO A 374 20.23 -5.71 23.12
CA PRO A 374 21.31 -5.07 22.39
C PRO A 374 21.04 -5.24 20.89
N MET A 375 21.14 -4.15 20.13
CA MET A 375 21.15 -4.20 18.66
C MET A 375 22.43 -4.91 18.21
N GLY A 376 22.40 -6.23 18.13
CA GLY A 376 23.44 -7.04 17.51
C GLY A 376 23.17 -7.13 16.02
N PHE A 377 23.95 -6.38 15.22
CA PHE A 377 24.28 -6.80 13.86
C PHE A 377 25.38 -7.87 13.98
N GLN A 378 25.13 -9.05 13.44
CA GLN A 378 26.16 -9.98 12.98
C GLN A 378 25.87 -10.34 11.54
#